data_AF-A0A952LGR5-F1
#
_entry.id   AF-A0A952LGR5-F1
#
_cell.length_a   1.000
_cell.length_b   1.000
_cell.length_c   1.000
_cell.angle_alpha   90.00
_cell.angle_beta   90.00
_cell.angle_gamma   90.00
#
_symmetry.space_group_name_H-M   'P 1'
#
loop_
_entity.id
_entity.type
_entity.pdbx_description
1 polymer ?
#
loop_
_entity_poly.entity_id
_entity_poly.type
_entity_poly.pdbx_seq_one_letter_code
_entity_poly.pdbx_strand_id
1 'polypeptide(L)'
;MLKKLIFGVLAVINIAFAEEITIIGDSLTVGAEKYIRYYIPNAVIDAKVGRKFQEAMERILDLESKGLLKDIVVIALGTNGYFSVEEGLKVIDYLQSKNKKVVFVNTKVPRWWESDVNNTYEELKRLRPNIIIIDWKTISNVICSRDDIPECFRKDGYHLTDTGSRLFSLLIYKYTHEHAN
;
A
#
# COMPACT_ATOMS: atom_id res chain seq x y z
N MET A 1 5.45 -11.11 -45.66
CA MET A 1 6.29 -11.47 -44.50
C MET A 1 6.53 -10.33 -43.49
N LEU A 2 6.00 -9.12 -43.67
CA LEU A 2 6.30 -7.96 -42.80
C LEU A 2 5.25 -7.63 -41.71
N LYS A 3 4.26 -8.52 -41.46
CA LYS A 3 3.22 -8.32 -40.41
C LYS A 3 3.40 -9.19 -39.17
N LYS A 4 4.30 -10.18 -39.19
CA LYS A 4 4.60 -11.04 -38.03
C LYS A 4 5.72 -10.51 -37.13
N LEU A 5 6.44 -9.46 -37.55
CA LEU A 5 7.58 -8.92 -36.79
C LEU A 5 7.19 -7.82 -35.77
N ILE A 6 6.00 -7.22 -35.90
CA ILE A 6 5.58 -6.11 -35.01
C ILE A 6 4.95 -6.62 -33.70
N PHE A 7 4.34 -7.80 -33.69
CA PHE A 7 3.79 -8.40 -32.47
C PHE A 7 4.86 -8.93 -31.51
N GLY A 8 6.04 -9.32 -32.01
CA GLY A 8 7.15 -9.78 -31.17
C GLY A 8 7.81 -8.66 -30.38
N VAL A 9 7.89 -7.45 -30.93
CA VAL A 9 8.55 -6.31 -30.28
C VAL A 9 7.68 -5.71 -29.17
N LEU A 10 6.35 -5.66 -29.34
CA LEU A 10 5.41 -5.23 -28.29
C LEU A 10 5.33 -6.20 -27.11
N ALA A 11 5.48 -7.51 -27.35
CA ALA A 11 5.53 -8.50 -26.28
C ALA A 11 6.83 -8.42 -25.47
N VAL A 12 7.96 -8.08 -26.11
CA VAL A 12 9.26 -7.91 -25.44
C VAL A 12 9.36 -6.58 -24.68
N ILE A 13 8.63 -5.55 -25.08
CA ILE A 13 8.55 -4.27 -24.34
C ILE A 13 7.69 -4.38 -23.07
N ASN A 14 6.71 -5.30 -23.02
CA ASN A 14 5.96 -5.60 -21.80
C ASN A 14 6.73 -6.48 -20.78
N ILE A 15 7.99 -6.82 -21.05
CA ILE A 15 8.86 -7.56 -20.10
C ILE A 15 9.70 -6.60 -19.24
N ALA A 16 9.70 -5.29 -19.54
CA ALA A 16 10.34 -4.28 -18.71
C ALA A 16 9.29 -3.65 -17.76
N PHE A 17 9.44 -3.93 -16.45
CA PHE A 17 8.67 -3.39 -15.32
C PHE A 17 7.28 -4.00 -15.07
N ALA A 18 7.18 -5.33 -14.96
CA ALA A 18 6.18 -5.86 -14.04
C ALA A 18 6.56 -5.36 -12.64
N GLU A 19 5.82 -4.40 -12.11
CA GLU A 19 6.11 -3.85 -10.78
C GLU A 19 6.02 -4.97 -9.74
N GLU A 20 7.19 -5.34 -9.22
CA GLU A 20 7.32 -6.32 -8.16
C GLU A 20 6.94 -5.61 -6.85
N ILE A 21 5.62 -5.59 -6.56
CA ILE A 21 5.04 -4.97 -5.36
C ILE A 21 4.51 -6.05 -4.42
N THR A 22 4.87 -5.93 -3.14
CA THR A 22 4.25 -6.65 -2.02
C THR A 22 3.43 -5.68 -1.20
N ILE A 23 2.19 -6.03 -0.89
CA ILE A 23 1.28 -5.25 -0.06
C ILE A 23 0.93 -6.06 1.17
N ILE A 24 1.33 -5.56 2.35
CA ILE A 24 0.94 -6.10 3.64
C ILE A 24 -0.12 -5.17 4.23
N GLY A 25 -1.34 -5.68 4.40
CA GLY A 25 -2.48 -4.83 4.74
C GLY A 25 -3.48 -5.42 5.73
N ASP A 26 -4.42 -4.58 6.14
CA ASP A 26 -5.55 -4.94 7.00
C ASP A 26 -6.87 -5.08 6.23
N SER A 27 -8.01 -4.83 6.87
CA SER A 27 -9.34 -4.97 6.27
C SER A 27 -9.57 -4.01 5.10
N LEU A 28 -8.91 -2.84 5.05
CA LEU A 28 -9.05 -1.92 3.92
C LEU A 28 -8.42 -2.52 2.67
N THR A 29 -7.24 -3.13 2.80
CA THR A 29 -6.57 -3.83 1.70
C THR A 29 -7.36 -5.06 1.25
N VAL A 30 -7.96 -5.81 2.19
CA VAL A 30 -8.88 -6.92 1.84
C VAL A 30 -10.06 -6.41 1.01
N GLY A 31 -10.69 -5.30 1.44
CA GLY A 31 -11.81 -4.70 0.70
C GLY A 31 -11.42 -4.08 -0.65
N ALA A 32 -10.15 -3.74 -0.83
CA ALA A 32 -9.61 -3.13 -2.05
C ALA A 32 -8.98 -4.14 -3.02
N GLU A 33 -8.79 -5.41 -2.64
CA GLU A 33 -8.01 -6.40 -3.39
C GLU A 33 -8.40 -6.48 -4.87
N LYS A 34 -9.70 -6.49 -5.19
CA LYS A 34 -10.20 -6.51 -6.57
C LYS A 34 -9.59 -5.38 -7.42
N TYR A 35 -9.52 -4.17 -6.88
CA TYR A 35 -9.00 -2.99 -7.58
C TYR A 35 -7.48 -2.91 -7.54
N ILE A 36 -6.85 -3.37 -6.45
CA ILE A 36 -5.39 -3.52 -6.41
C ILE A 36 -4.93 -4.44 -7.54
N ARG A 37 -5.58 -5.60 -7.72
CA ARG A 37 -5.24 -6.52 -8.82
C ARG A 37 -5.58 -5.96 -10.21
N TYR A 38 -6.59 -5.09 -10.30
CA TYR A 38 -6.90 -4.41 -11.55
C TYR A 38 -5.78 -3.45 -11.97
N TYR A 39 -5.22 -2.67 -11.04
CA TYR A 39 -4.15 -1.71 -11.33
C TYR A 39 -2.75 -2.33 -11.32
N ILE A 40 -2.52 -3.33 -10.46
CA ILE A 40 -1.24 -4.00 -10.24
C ILE A 40 -1.47 -5.52 -10.35
N PRO A 41 -1.60 -6.08 -11.57
CA PRO A 41 -1.98 -7.48 -11.78
C PRO A 41 -1.09 -8.50 -11.07
N ASN A 42 0.20 -8.18 -10.92
CA ASN A 42 1.21 -9.07 -10.35
C ASN A 42 1.53 -8.78 -8.87
N ALA A 43 0.75 -7.94 -8.18
CA ALA A 43 0.97 -7.67 -6.77
C ALA A 43 0.86 -8.93 -5.91
N VAL A 44 1.84 -9.11 -5.01
CA VAL A 44 1.72 -10.03 -3.88
C VAL A 44 0.90 -9.32 -2.81
N ILE A 45 -0.32 -9.79 -2.55
CA ILE A 45 -1.22 -9.20 -1.56
C ILE A 45 -1.31 -10.15 -0.38
N ASP A 46 -0.77 -9.71 0.75
CA ASP A 46 -0.93 -10.35 2.04
C ASP A 46 -1.78 -9.43 2.92
N ALA A 47 -3.08 -9.68 2.98
CA ALA A 47 -4.01 -8.85 3.75
C ALA A 47 -4.95 -9.71 4.59
N LYS A 48 -5.29 -9.22 5.79
CA LYS A 48 -6.20 -9.92 6.70
C LYS A 48 -7.04 -8.92 7.49
N VAL A 49 -8.33 -9.21 7.62
CA VAL A 49 -9.25 -8.43 8.47
C VAL A 49 -8.75 -8.45 9.92
N GLY A 50 -8.67 -7.28 10.56
CA GLY A 50 -8.24 -7.15 11.95
C GLY A 50 -6.72 -7.19 12.16
N ARG A 51 -5.91 -7.30 11.09
CA ARG A 51 -4.45 -7.31 11.22
C ARG A 51 -3.94 -6.01 11.85
N LYS A 52 -2.99 -6.15 12.76
CA LYS A 52 -2.30 -5.01 13.41
C LYS A 52 -0.88 -4.84 12.87
N PHE A 53 -0.29 -3.67 13.11
CA PHE A 53 1.08 -3.38 12.67
C PHE A 53 2.11 -4.34 13.28
N GLN A 54 1.88 -4.82 14.50
CA GLN A 54 2.76 -5.74 15.21
C GLN A 54 2.99 -7.07 14.46
N GLU A 55 2.04 -7.46 13.60
CA GLU A 55 2.19 -8.65 12.75
C GLU A 55 3.07 -8.39 11.51
N ALA A 56 3.41 -7.13 11.19
CA ALA A 56 4.10 -6.78 9.94
C ALA A 56 5.45 -7.50 9.78
N MET A 57 6.28 -7.52 10.82
CA MET A 57 7.59 -8.17 10.75
C MET A 57 7.48 -9.67 10.50
N GLU A 58 6.56 -10.37 11.19
CA GLU A 58 6.30 -11.78 10.94
C GLU A 58 5.88 -12.02 9.49
N ARG A 59 5.01 -11.17 8.95
CA ARG A 59 4.56 -11.27 7.56
C ARG A 59 5.67 -11.02 6.55
N ILE A 60 6.52 -10.02 6.79
CA ILE A 60 7.69 -9.72 5.95
C ILE A 60 8.62 -10.93 5.89
N LEU A 61 8.98 -11.51 7.04
CA LEU A 61 9.89 -12.66 7.12
C LEU A 61 9.33 -13.89 6.40
N ASP A 62 8.04 -14.18 6.58
CA ASP A 62 7.38 -15.30 5.91
C ASP A 62 7.36 -15.11 4.38
N LEU A 63 7.02 -13.91 3.90
CA LEU A 63 7.03 -13.61 2.47
C LEU A 63 8.44 -13.65 1.89
N GLU A 64 9.46 -13.19 2.63
CA GLU A 64 10.86 -13.32 2.22
C GLU A 64 11.25 -14.78 2.05
N SER A 65 10.93 -15.63 3.04
CA SER A 65 11.24 -17.07 3.02
C SER A 65 10.62 -17.81 1.84
N LYS A 66 9.51 -17.29 1.31
CA LYS A 66 8.77 -17.84 0.15
C LYS A 66 9.21 -17.23 -1.18
N GLY A 67 10.16 -16.30 -1.19
CA GLY A 67 10.55 -15.56 -2.40
C GLY A 67 9.46 -14.62 -2.92
N LEU A 68 8.50 -14.26 -2.06
CA LEU A 68 7.35 -13.42 -2.39
C LEU A 68 7.55 -11.96 -1.96
N LEU A 69 8.56 -11.65 -1.14
CA LEU A 69 8.89 -10.28 -0.76
C LEU A 69 9.57 -9.53 -1.91
N LYS A 70 8.78 -8.73 -2.61
CA LYS A 70 9.18 -7.98 -3.79
C LYS A 70 9.95 -6.70 -3.45
N ASP A 71 10.35 -5.92 -4.46
CA ASP A 71 11.28 -4.79 -4.28
C ASP A 71 10.64 -3.55 -3.67
N ILE A 72 9.35 -3.35 -3.92
CA ILE A 72 8.54 -2.32 -3.27
C ILE A 72 7.61 -3.01 -2.27
N VAL A 73 7.71 -2.61 -1.01
CA VAL A 73 6.88 -3.14 0.08
C VAL A 73 5.97 -2.04 0.59
N VAL A 74 4.66 -2.21 0.34
CA VAL A 74 3.60 -1.33 0.82
C VAL A 74 3.04 -1.89 2.13
N ILE A 75 3.09 -1.10 3.19
CA ILE A 75 2.51 -1.42 4.49
C ILE A 75 1.28 -0.53 4.71
N ALA A 76 0.10 -1.13 4.60
CA ALA A 76 -1.21 -0.47 4.79
C ALA A 76 -1.86 -0.99 6.08
N LEU A 77 -1.29 -0.61 7.22
CA LEU A 77 -1.68 -1.03 8.57
C LEU A 77 -1.90 0.19 9.46
N GLY A 78 -2.53 0.00 10.62
CA GLY A 78 -2.82 1.08 11.59
C GLY A 78 -4.31 1.29 11.84
N THR A 79 -5.19 0.72 11.00
CA THR A 79 -6.65 0.79 11.21
C THR A 79 -7.07 0.09 12.52
N ASN A 80 -6.39 -1.00 12.88
CA ASN A 80 -6.77 -1.88 14.01
C ASN A 80 -5.98 -1.64 15.31
N GLY A 81 -5.27 -0.52 15.41
CA GLY A 81 -4.57 -0.12 16.61
C GLY A 81 -3.32 0.70 16.32
N TYR A 82 -2.82 1.38 17.36
CA TYR A 82 -1.56 2.13 17.27
C TYR A 82 -0.34 1.21 17.25
N PHE A 83 0.78 1.79 16.83
CA PHE A 83 2.10 1.19 16.88
C PHE A 83 3.12 2.28 17.23
N SER A 84 4.26 1.88 17.75
CA SER A 84 5.31 2.82 18.17
C SER A 84 6.28 3.14 17.05
N VAL A 85 7.00 4.26 17.19
CA VAL A 85 8.12 4.62 16.32
C VAL A 85 9.18 3.51 16.30
N GLU A 86 9.44 2.84 17.43
CA GLU A 86 10.40 1.74 17.50
C GLU A 86 9.95 0.53 16.67
N GLU A 87 8.66 0.16 16.73
CA GLU A 87 8.10 -0.91 15.90
C GLU A 87 8.22 -0.57 14.42
N GLY A 88 7.93 0.68 14.05
CA GLY A 88 8.08 1.19 12.68
C GLY A 88 9.53 1.16 12.18
N LEU A 89 10.48 1.64 12.98
CA LEU A 89 11.90 1.65 12.62
C LEU A 89 12.44 0.24 12.42
N LYS A 90 12.05 -0.73 13.26
CA LYS A 90 12.44 -2.14 13.08
C LYS A 90 12.04 -2.67 11.70
N VAL A 91 10.80 -2.40 11.27
CA VAL A 91 10.31 -2.79 9.94
C VAL A 91 11.09 -2.08 8.83
N ILE A 92 11.29 -0.77 8.94
CA ILE A 92 11.99 0.02 7.92
C ILE A 92 13.44 -0.45 7.77
N ASP A 93 14.18 -0.53 8.88
CA ASP A 93 15.60 -0.85 8.87
C ASP A 93 15.85 -2.26 8.32
N TYR A 94 14.98 -3.21 8.68
CA TYR A 94 15.04 -4.56 8.12
C TYR A 94 14.83 -4.54 6.59
N LEU A 95 13.75 -3.92 6.11
CA LEU A 95 13.45 -3.84 4.67
C LEU A 95 14.57 -3.12 3.88
N GLN A 96 15.10 -2.04 4.44
CA GLN A 96 16.20 -1.28 3.82
C GLN A 96 17.51 -2.09 3.80
N SER A 97 17.79 -2.89 4.82
CA SER A 97 18.94 -3.82 4.80
C SER A 97 18.86 -4.87 3.68
N LYS A 98 17.64 -5.12 3.17
CA LYS A 98 17.34 -5.98 2.02
C LYS A 98 17.16 -5.20 0.71
N ASN A 99 17.58 -3.93 0.71
CA ASN A 99 17.48 -3.03 -0.43
C ASN A 99 16.05 -2.84 -0.97
N LYS A 100 15.05 -2.91 -0.08
CA LYS A 100 13.63 -2.74 -0.42
C LYS A 100 13.19 -1.29 -0.28
N LYS A 101 12.37 -0.82 -1.22
CA LYS A 101 11.67 0.47 -1.13
C LYS A 101 10.49 0.31 -0.18
N VAL A 102 10.41 1.16 0.84
CA VAL A 102 9.36 1.10 1.87
C VAL A 102 8.32 2.18 1.62
N VAL A 103 7.07 1.76 1.48
CA VAL A 103 5.91 2.64 1.28
C VAL A 103 4.92 2.36 2.41
N PHE A 104 4.50 3.38 3.13
CA PHE A 104 3.40 3.29 4.08
C PHE A 104 2.15 3.96 3.51
N VAL A 105 0.98 3.49 3.94
CA VAL A 105 -0.29 4.19 3.73
C VAL A 105 -0.78 4.66 5.08
N ASN A 106 -0.94 5.97 5.26
CA ASN A 106 -1.38 6.51 6.54
C ASN A 106 -2.88 6.18 6.80
N THR A 107 -3.31 6.30 8.05
CA THR A 107 -4.60 5.73 8.49
C THR A 107 -5.70 6.78 8.56
N LYS A 108 -6.88 6.44 8.05
CA LYS A 108 -8.15 7.13 8.32
C LYS A 108 -9.09 6.16 9.02
N VAL A 109 -9.39 6.43 10.27
CA VAL A 109 -10.30 5.63 11.10
C VAL A 109 -10.91 6.53 12.19
N PRO A 110 -12.24 6.53 12.41
CA PRO A 110 -12.85 7.35 13.46
C PRO A 110 -12.63 6.70 14.84
N ARG A 111 -11.38 6.65 15.29
CA ARG A 111 -10.93 6.08 16.57
C ARG A 111 -9.89 6.99 17.20
N TRP A 112 -9.82 6.96 18.52
CA TRP A 112 -8.96 7.87 19.30
C TRP A 112 -7.47 7.76 18.94
N TRP A 113 -7.01 6.59 18.45
CA TRP A 113 -5.62 6.35 18.07
C TRP A 113 -5.23 6.83 16.66
N GLU A 114 -6.17 7.31 15.83
CA GLU A 114 -5.87 7.74 14.46
C GLU A 114 -4.77 8.80 14.41
N SER A 115 -4.82 9.75 15.35
CA SER A 115 -3.82 10.81 15.47
C SER A 115 -2.44 10.25 15.80
N ASP A 116 -2.36 9.34 16.77
CA ASP A 116 -1.08 8.76 17.22
C ASP A 116 -0.42 7.90 16.14
N VAL A 117 -1.22 7.14 15.38
CA VAL A 117 -0.75 6.37 14.22
C VAL A 117 -0.16 7.29 13.15
N ASN A 118 -0.87 8.36 12.79
CA ASN A 118 -0.40 9.27 11.76
C ASN A 118 0.82 10.09 12.21
N ASN A 119 0.86 10.52 13.48
CA ASN A 119 2.03 11.16 14.06
C ASN A 119 3.25 10.23 14.06
N THR A 120 3.04 8.93 14.29
CA THR A 120 4.11 7.92 14.17
C THR A 120 4.63 7.83 12.73
N TYR A 121 3.75 7.85 11.72
CA TYR A 121 4.20 7.88 10.31
C TYR A 121 5.03 9.12 9.97
N GLU A 122 4.60 10.30 10.42
CA GLU A 122 5.36 11.53 10.19
C GLU A 122 6.74 11.49 10.86
N GLU A 123 6.82 10.99 12.09
CA GLU A 123 8.07 10.85 12.81
C GLU A 123 9.01 9.83 12.14
N LEU A 124 8.48 8.72 11.64
CA LEU A 124 9.25 7.75 10.86
C LEU A 124 9.80 8.38 9.57
N LYS A 125 8.99 9.18 8.86
CA LYS A 125 9.43 9.88 7.65
C LYS A 125 10.55 10.89 7.97
N ARG A 126 10.47 11.56 9.11
CA ARG A 126 11.53 12.47 9.60
C ARG A 126 12.83 11.71 9.90
N LEU A 127 12.75 10.54 10.53
CA LEU A 127 13.90 9.70 10.90
C LEU A 127 14.47 8.88 9.74
N ARG A 128 13.68 8.59 8.71
CA ARG A 128 14.05 7.84 7.49
C ARG A 128 13.49 8.55 6.25
N PRO A 129 14.13 9.64 5.78
CA PRO A 129 13.61 10.46 4.67
C PRO A 129 13.38 9.71 3.36
N ASN A 130 14.00 8.53 3.18
CA ASN A 130 13.89 7.69 2.00
C ASN A 130 12.64 6.78 1.96
N ILE A 131 11.83 6.71 3.03
CA ILE A 131 10.52 6.03 2.97
C ILE A 131 9.49 6.91 2.26
N ILE A 132 8.43 6.32 1.73
CA ILE A 132 7.29 7.05 1.16
C ILE A 132 6.09 6.89 2.09
N ILE A 133 5.34 7.97 2.33
CA ILE A 133 4.04 7.94 3.01
C ILE A 133 2.98 8.37 2.00
N ILE A 134 2.05 7.48 1.68
CA ILE A 134 0.83 7.80 0.92
C ILE A 134 -0.17 8.41 1.89
N ASP A 135 -0.51 9.69 1.70
CA ASP A 135 -1.45 10.42 2.55
C ASP A 135 -2.92 10.10 2.21
N TRP A 136 -3.30 8.85 2.47
CA TRP A 136 -4.67 8.38 2.29
C TRP A 136 -5.68 9.20 3.10
N LYS A 137 -5.36 9.58 4.34
CA LYS A 137 -6.27 10.31 5.22
C LYS A 137 -6.67 11.65 4.61
N THR A 138 -5.72 12.49 4.23
CA THR A 138 -6.04 13.81 3.67
C THR A 138 -6.71 13.67 2.31
N ILE A 139 -6.14 12.85 1.42
CA ILE A 139 -6.65 12.70 0.06
C ILE A 139 -8.09 12.17 0.07
N SER A 140 -8.37 11.15 0.88
CA SER A 140 -9.72 10.58 0.95
C SER A 140 -10.73 11.54 1.58
N ASN A 141 -10.35 12.34 2.59
CA ASN A 141 -11.24 13.38 3.12
C ASN A 141 -11.62 14.42 2.06
N VAL A 142 -10.65 14.84 1.23
CA VAL A 142 -10.89 15.84 0.18
C VAL A 142 -11.71 15.27 -0.97
N ILE A 143 -11.35 14.10 -1.49
CA ILE A 143 -12.01 13.53 -2.67
C ILE A 143 -13.41 13.02 -2.32
N CYS A 144 -13.54 12.32 -1.19
CA CYS A 144 -14.79 11.65 -0.83
C CYS A 144 -15.83 12.55 -0.17
N SER A 145 -15.52 13.84 0.01
CA SER A 145 -16.49 14.85 0.46
C SER A 145 -17.09 15.65 -0.70
N ARG A 146 -16.69 15.38 -1.94
CA ARG A 146 -17.25 16.05 -3.11
C ARG A 146 -18.61 15.46 -3.48
N ASP A 147 -19.57 16.33 -3.80
CA ASP A 147 -20.94 15.92 -4.14
C ASP A 147 -21.05 15.12 -5.45
N ASP A 148 -20.03 15.22 -6.33
CA ASP A 148 -19.97 14.49 -7.60
C ASP A 148 -19.31 13.10 -7.48
N ILE A 149 -18.85 12.72 -6.28
CA ILE A 149 -18.20 11.44 -6.02
C ILE A 149 -19.15 10.56 -5.21
N PRO A 150 -19.47 9.33 -5.68
CA PRO A 150 -20.25 8.40 -4.88
C PRO A 150 -19.54 8.07 -3.56
N GLU A 151 -20.30 7.75 -2.52
CA GLU A 151 -19.78 7.46 -1.17
C GLU A 151 -18.55 6.55 -1.22
N CYS A 152 -17.42 6.99 -0.66
CA CYS A 152 -16.20 6.17 -0.57
C CYS A 152 -16.19 5.24 0.65
N PHE A 153 -16.93 5.59 1.70
CA PHE A 153 -16.91 4.91 2.99
C PHE A 153 -18.28 4.35 3.30
N ARG A 154 -18.30 3.16 3.92
CA ARG A 154 -19.51 2.59 4.51
C ARG A 154 -19.95 3.43 5.71
N LYS A 155 -21.11 3.09 6.27
CA LYS A 155 -21.70 3.77 7.44
C LYS A 155 -20.78 3.87 8.66
N ASP A 156 -19.78 3.00 8.79
CA ASP A 156 -18.80 3.05 9.87
C ASP A 156 -17.72 4.14 9.69
N GLY A 157 -17.69 4.82 8.54
CA GLY A 157 -16.84 5.97 8.27
C GLY A 157 -15.40 5.63 7.87
N TYR A 158 -15.05 4.35 7.66
CA TYR A 158 -13.69 3.99 7.23
C TYR A 158 -13.59 2.76 6.33
N HIS A 159 -14.50 1.77 6.44
CA HIS A 159 -14.47 0.65 5.50
C HIS A 159 -14.90 1.13 4.12
N LEU A 160 -14.21 0.65 3.10
CA LEU A 160 -14.37 1.16 1.75
C LEU A 160 -15.63 0.60 1.07
N THR A 161 -16.27 1.45 0.29
CA THR A 161 -17.19 1.06 -0.78
C THR A 161 -16.40 0.69 -2.04
N ASP A 162 -17.09 0.38 -3.14
CA ASP A 162 -16.45 0.17 -4.43
C ASP A 162 -15.63 1.41 -4.90
N THR A 163 -16.20 2.61 -4.76
CA THR A 163 -15.54 3.88 -5.09
C THR A 163 -14.31 4.13 -4.22
N GLY A 164 -14.43 3.93 -2.91
CA GLY A 164 -13.31 4.08 -1.97
C GLY A 164 -12.20 3.09 -2.25
N SER A 165 -12.52 1.82 -2.50
CA SER A 165 -11.56 0.76 -2.83
C SER A 165 -10.81 1.07 -4.11
N ARG A 166 -11.50 1.63 -5.13
CA ARG A 166 -10.87 2.05 -6.37
C ARG A 166 -9.90 3.21 -6.17
N LEU A 167 -10.31 4.23 -5.40
CA LEU A 167 -9.44 5.37 -5.08
C LEU A 167 -8.20 4.93 -4.28
N PHE A 168 -8.39 4.12 -3.23
CA PHE A 168 -7.31 3.59 -2.40
C PHE A 168 -6.28 2.84 -3.25
N SER A 169 -6.75 1.95 -4.12
CA SER A 169 -5.89 1.16 -5.02
C SER A 169 -5.16 2.03 -6.05
N LEU A 170 -5.85 3.04 -6.60
CA LEU A 170 -5.27 3.98 -7.55
C LEU A 170 -4.13 4.79 -6.92
N LEU A 171 -4.27 5.21 -5.66
CA LEU A 171 -3.21 5.93 -4.96
C LEU A 171 -2.00 5.05 -4.70
N ILE A 172 -2.20 3.79 -4.28
CA ILE A 172 -1.10 2.83 -4.15
C ILE A 172 -0.36 2.71 -5.49
N TYR A 173 -1.09 2.40 -6.57
CA TYR A 173 -0.51 2.27 -7.91
C TYR A 173 0.27 3.51 -8.34
N LYS A 174 -0.34 4.70 -8.23
CA LYS A 174 0.30 5.95 -8.67
C LYS A 174 1.61 6.21 -7.92
N TYR A 175 1.59 6.10 -6.59
CA TYR A 175 2.77 6.39 -5.78
C TYR A 175 3.85 5.32 -5.93
N THR A 176 3.50 4.04 -6.09
CA THR A 176 4.51 3.00 -6.33
C THR A 176 5.13 3.14 -7.73
N HIS A 177 4.34 3.50 -8.74
CA HIS A 177 4.81 3.66 -10.12
C HIS A 177 5.68 4.89 -10.34
N GLU A 178 5.31 6.03 -9.76
CA GLU A 178 6.10 7.26 -9.84
C GLU A 178 7.47 7.14 -9.15
N HIS A 179 7.59 6.25 -8.17
CA HIS A 179 8.80 6.06 -7.37
C HIS A 179 9.52 4.72 -7.65
N ALA A 180 9.08 3.97 -8.66
CA ALA A 180 9.74 2.75 -9.12
C ALA A 180 11.04 3.07 -9.90
N ASN A 181 11.11 4.23 -10.55
CA ASN A 181 12.20 4.68 -11.43
C ASN A 181 13.23 5.56 -10.72
#